data_AF-A0A5C4XIU0-F1
#
_entry.id   AF-A0A5C4XIU0-F1
#
_cell.length_a   1.000
_cell.length_b   1.000
_cell.length_c   1.000
_cell.angle_alpha   90.00
_cell.angle_beta   90.00
_cell.angle_gamma   90.00
#
_symmetry.space_group_name_H-M   'P 1'
#
loop_
_entity.id
_entity.type
_entity.pdbx_description
1 polymer ?
#
loop_
_entity_poly.entity_id
_entity_poly.type
_entity_poly.pdbx_seq_one_letter_code
_entity_poly.pdbx_strand_id
1 'polypeptide(L)'
;MKTDKGTQMSITVQKTIPAARMRQFHEMVDRWLQEGPIRLATSATITAMDNAGIPQAEQVAILEDRDIIMKHNMRLGLISEIFASAMETAVASSRSGSEAQDEIARLIVTAVGIRQDDESELVTFNFATQNEADAFDGSI
;
A
#
# COMPACT_ATOMS: atom_id res chain seq x y z
N MET A 1 9.21 39.69 2.44
CA MET A 1 9.81 38.49 1.82
C MET A 1 8.68 37.47 1.68
N LYS A 2 8.13 37.30 0.48
CA LYS A 2 7.07 36.30 0.24
C LYS A 2 7.76 34.94 0.22
N THR A 3 7.36 34.04 1.10
CA THR A 3 7.77 32.64 1.07
C THR A 3 7.17 32.01 -0.17
N ASP A 4 8.01 31.80 -1.17
CA ASP A 4 7.74 30.91 -2.28
C ASP A 4 7.56 29.51 -1.68
N LYS A 5 6.33 29.07 -1.49
CA LYS A 5 6.02 27.67 -1.18
C LYS A 5 6.22 26.90 -2.48
N GLY A 6 7.47 26.79 -2.91
CA GLY A 6 7.86 25.99 -4.04
C GLY A 6 7.29 24.60 -3.84
N THR A 7 6.49 24.15 -4.79
CA THR A 7 6.09 22.75 -4.94
C THR A 7 7.36 21.93 -4.74
N GLN A 8 7.45 21.19 -3.63
CA GLN A 8 8.59 20.32 -3.39
C GLN A 8 8.69 19.40 -4.60
N MET A 9 9.73 19.56 -5.42
CA MET A 9 9.88 18.75 -6.63
C MET A 9 10.08 17.30 -6.19
N SER A 10 9.02 16.51 -6.28
CA SER A 10 9.08 15.07 -6.08
C SER A 10 9.50 14.40 -7.38
N ILE A 11 10.47 13.50 -7.31
CA ILE A 11 10.98 12.79 -8.48
C ILE A 11 10.26 11.45 -8.56
N THR A 12 9.57 11.23 -9.67
CA THR A 12 8.72 10.05 -9.86
C THR A 12 9.49 8.90 -10.48
N VAL A 13 9.42 7.72 -9.88
CA VAL A 13 9.87 6.46 -10.49
C VAL A 13 8.68 5.51 -10.54
N GLN A 14 8.50 4.82 -11.66
CA GLN A 14 7.42 3.86 -11.84
C GLN A 14 7.99 2.45 -11.92
N LYS A 15 7.39 1.53 -11.17
CA LYS A 15 7.71 0.10 -11.23
C LYS A 15 6.44 -0.71 -11.41
N THR A 16 6.56 -1.87 -12.04
CA THR A 16 5.41 -2.73 -12.32
C THR A 16 5.38 -3.91 -11.36
N ILE A 17 4.24 -4.15 -10.73
CA ILE A 17 3.94 -5.44 -10.11
C ILE A 17 3.35 -6.35 -11.20
N PRO A 18 3.99 -7.50 -11.51
CA PRO A 18 3.53 -8.37 -12.58
C PRO A 18 2.12 -8.91 -12.31
N ALA A 19 1.33 -9.09 -13.38
CA ALA A 19 -0.04 -9.60 -13.32
C ALA A 19 -0.15 -10.93 -12.56
N ALA A 20 0.82 -11.84 -12.73
CA ALA A 20 0.85 -13.11 -12.01
C ALA A 20 0.94 -12.92 -10.49
N ARG A 21 1.75 -11.96 -10.01
CA ARG A 21 1.87 -11.66 -8.58
C ARG A 21 0.61 -10.97 -8.06
N MET A 22 0.01 -10.07 -8.85
CA MET A 22 -1.28 -9.43 -8.51
C MET A 22 -2.41 -10.45 -8.39
N ARG A 23 -2.50 -11.43 -9.30
CA ARG A 23 -3.49 -12.52 -9.19
C ARG A 23 -3.31 -13.34 -7.92
N GLN A 24 -2.08 -13.79 -7.64
CA GLN A 24 -1.77 -14.50 -6.40
C GLN A 24 -2.14 -13.69 -5.15
N PHE A 25 -1.88 -12.38 -5.18
CA PHE A 25 -2.26 -11.48 -4.09
C PHE A 25 -3.79 -11.42 -3.92
N HIS A 26 -4.56 -11.20 -4.99
CA HIS A 26 -6.01 -11.16 -4.93
C HIS A 26 -6.61 -12.49 -4.44
N GLU A 27 -6.14 -13.62 -4.96
CA GLU A 27 -6.59 -14.96 -4.52
C GLU A 27 -6.33 -15.17 -3.02
N MET A 28 -5.16 -14.75 -2.52
CA MET A 28 -4.82 -14.82 -1.12
C MET A 28 -5.76 -13.94 -0.26
N VAL A 29 -5.98 -12.70 -0.68
CA VAL A 29 -6.87 -11.74 -0.02
C VAL A 29 -8.30 -12.27 0.05
N ASP A 30 -8.84 -12.73 -1.07
CA ASP A 30 -10.20 -13.25 -1.15
C ASP A 30 -10.38 -14.48 -0.26
N ARG A 31 -9.42 -15.41 -0.27
CA ARG A 31 -9.43 -16.58 0.63
C ARG A 31 -9.39 -16.15 2.10
N TRP A 32 -8.58 -15.16 2.46
CA TRP A 32 -8.52 -14.69 3.83
C TRP A 32 -9.83 -14.07 4.30
N LEU A 33 -10.49 -13.29 3.44
CA LEU A 33 -11.81 -12.71 3.70
C LEU A 33 -12.88 -13.80 3.85
N GLN A 34 -12.81 -14.88 3.07
CA GLN A 34 -13.85 -15.91 2.99
C GLN A 34 -13.68 -17.10 3.94
N GLU A 35 -12.46 -17.44 4.34
CA GLU A 35 -12.17 -18.73 5.00
C GLU A 35 -11.20 -18.61 6.19
N GLY A 36 -10.63 -17.42 6.42
CA GLY A 36 -9.55 -17.23 7.39
C GLY A 36 -9.95 -16.58 8.73
N PRO A 37 -8.95 -16.17 9.53
CA PRO A 37 -9.15 -15.40 10.76
C PRO A 37 -9.99 -14.13 10.55
N ILE A 38 -9.91 -13.54 9.35
CA ILE A 38 -10.67 -12.33 9.01
C ILE A 38 -12.17 -12.65 8.93
N ARG A 39 -12.56 -13.79 8.37
CA ARG A 39 -13.96 -14.24 8.41
C ARG A 39 -14.46 -14.42 9.83
N LEU A 40 -13.68 -15.06 10.70
CA LEU A 40 -14.03 -15.25 12.11
C LEU A 40 -14.22 -13.91 12.83
N ALA A 41 -13.30 -12.97 12.61
CA ALA A 41 -13.42 -11.61 13.13
C ALA A 41 -14.68 -10.91 12.57
N THR A 42 -15.02 -11.13 11.30
CA THR A 42 -16.24 -10.59 10.66
C THR A 42 -17.51 -11.09 11.33
N SER A 43 -17.63 -12.41 11.56
CA SER A 43 -18.78 -12.97 12.26
C SER A 43 -18.91 -12.43 13.68
N ALA A 44 -17.79 -12.27 14.40
CA ALA A 44 -17.77 -11.67 15.73
C ALA A 44 -18.20 -10.19 15.72
N THR A 45 -17.75 -9.41 14.73
CA THR A 45 -18.17 -8.02 14.54
C THR A 45 -19.67 -7.94 14.27
N ILE A 46 -20.21 -8.77 13.37
CA ILE A 46 -21.67 -8.81 13.09
C ILE A 46 -22.45 -9.09 14.37
N THR A 47 -22.03 -10.10 15.14
CA THR A 47 -22.69 -10.45 16.41
C THR A 47 -22.66 -9.28 17.40
N ALA A 48 -21.53 -8.55 17.49
CA ALA A 48 -21.40 -7.38 18.36
C ALA A 48 -22.31 -6.22 17.91
N MET A 49 -22.43 -6.00 16.59
CA MET A 49 -23.31 -4.98 16.02
C MET A 49 -24.79 -5.31 16.22
N ASP A 50 -25.17 -6.58 16.06
CA ASP A 50 -26.52 -7.08 16.35
C ASP A 50 -26.88 -6.83 17.83
N ASN A 51 -25.97 -7.16 18.75
CA ASN A 51 -26.16 -6.91 20.18
C ASN A 51 -26.24 -5.41 20.53
N ALA A 52 -25.62 -4.56 19.73
CA ALA A 52 -25.69 -3.11 19.85
C ALA A 52 -26.95 -2.50 19.19
N GLY A 53 -27.77 -3.32 18.51
CA GLY A 53 -28.98 -2.86 17.83
C GLY A 53 -28.70 -2.01 16.58
N ILE A 54 -27.51 -2.15 15.97
CA ILE A 54 -27.14 -1.39 14.77
C ILE A 54 -28.00 -1.89 13.59
N PRO A 55 -28.67 -0.99 12.83
CA PRO A 55 -29.47 -1.36 11.68
C PRO A 55 -28.67 -2.13 10.62
N GLN A 56 -29.27 -3.13 10.00
CA GLN A 56 -28.59 -4.01 9.02
C GLN A 56 -27.93 -3.23 7.87
N ALA A 57 -28.57 -2.16 7.37
CA ALA A 57 -28.01 -1.33 6.32
C ALA A 57 -26.70 -0.63 6.74
N GLU A 58 -26.62 -0.20 8.00
CA GLU A 58 -25.42 0.41 8.57
C GLU A 58 -24.33 -0.63 8.82
N GLN A 59 -24.70 -1.83 9.27
CA GLN A 59 -23.75 -2.95 9.40
C GLN A 59 -23.08 -3.31 8.07
N VAL A 60 -23.83 -3.35 6.98
CA VAL A 60 -23.29 -3.61 5.63
C VAL A 60 -22.27 -2.55 5.24
N ALA A 61 -22.61 -1.26 5.41
CA ALA A 61 -21.69 -0.16 5.12
C ALA A 61 -20.39 -0.24 5.95
N ILE A 62 -20.50 -0.56 7.25
CA ILE A 62 -19.33 -0.73 8.13
C ILE A 62 -18.41 -1.85 7.63
N LEU A 63 -18.98 -2.97 7.18
CA LEU A 63 -18.21 -4.09 6.67
C LEU A 63 -17.55 -3.77 5.31
N GLU A 64 -18.26 -3.06 4.43
CA GLU A 64 -17.70 -2.60 3.15
C GLU A 64 -16.52 -1.65 3.35
N ASP A 65 -16.66 -0.64 4.23
CA ASP A 65 -15.57 0.29 4.57
C ASP A 65 -14.35 -0.45 5.13
N ARG A 66 -14.60 -1.40 6.03
CA ARG A 66 -13.54 -2.22 6.62
C ARG A 66 -12.82 -3.05 5.55
N ASP A 67 -13.54 -3.67 4.62
CA ASP A 67 -12.95 -4.45 3.54
C ASP A 67 -12.10 -3.57 2.61
N ILE A 68 -12.54 -2.34 2.32
CA ILE A 68 -11.76 -1.36 1.55
C ILE A 68 -10.44 -1.04 2.27
N ILE A 69 -10.49 -0.71 3.55
CA ILE A 69 -9.30 -0.39 4.37
C ILE A 69 -8.35 -1.59 4.44
N MET A 70 -8.89 -2.80 4.64
CA MET A 70 -8.09 -4.01 4.71
C MET A 70 -7.39 -4.32 3.39
N LYS A 71 -8.11 -4.24 2.26
CA LYS A 71 -7.51 -4.43 0.93
C LYS A 71 -6.40 -3.43 0.67
N HIS A 72 -6.61 -2.17 1.05
CA HIS A 72 -5.57 -1.14 0.96
C HIS A 72 -4.34 -1.50 1.81
N ASN A 73 -4.51 -1.84 3.08
CA ASN A 73 -3.40 -2.21 3.97
C ASN A 73 -2.64 -3.44 3.49
N MET A 74 -3.35 -4.45 2.98
CA MET A 74 -2.72 -5.65 2.41
C MET A 74 -1.90 -5.31 1.15
N ARG A 75 -2.36 -4.36 0.33
CA ARG A 75 -1.60 -3.86 -0.83
C ARG A 75 -0.31 -3.16 -0.40
N LEU A 76 -0.31 -2.39 0.69
CA LEU A 76 0.92 -1.82 1.24
C LEU A 76 1.93 -2.92 1.62
N GLY A 77 1.43 -4.03 2.16
CA GLY A 77 2.24 -5.24 2.40
C GLY A 77 2.85 -5.82 1.13
N LEU A 78 2.10 -5.88 0.03
CA LEU A 78 2.61 -6.34 -1.27
C LEU A 78 3.70 -5.41 -1.83
N ILE A 79 3.53 -4.09 -1.72
CA ILE A 79 4.56 -3.12 -2.12
C ILE A 79 5.83 -3.34 -1.30
N SER A 80 5.69 -3.49 0.02
CA SER A 80 6.82 -3.76 0.92
C SER A 80 7.54 -5.07 0.54
N GLU A 81 6.78 -6.16 0.32
CA GLU A 81 7.33 -7.46 -0.09
C GLU A 81 8.21 -7.36 -1.35
N ILE A 82 7.77 -6.60 -2.35
CA ILE A 82 8.43 -6.55 -3.66
C ILE A 82 9.56 -5.53 -3.67
N PHE A 83 9.35 -4.35 -3.08
CA PHE A 83 10.20 -3.19 -3.30
C PHE A 83 11.02 -2.76 -2.09
N ALA A 84 10.76 -3.28 -0.87
CA ALA A 84 11.46 -2.79 0.33
C ALA A 84 12.99 -2.91 0.21
N SER A 85 13.52 -4.02 -0.30
CA SER A 85 14.97 -4.19 -0.44
C SER A 85 15.61 -3.18 -1.41
N ALA A 86 14.92 -2.87 -2.52
CA ALA A 86 15.35 -1.84 -3.46
C ALA A 86 15.26 -0.44 -2.85
N MET A 87 14.17 -0.14 -2.13
CA MET A 87 14.01 1.13 -1.41
C MET A 87 15.08 1.31 -0.34
N GLU A 88 15.37 0.27 0.45
CA GLU A 88 16.42 0.28 1.48
C GLU A 88 17.77 0.62 0.87
N THR A 89 18.12 -0.01 -0.27
CA THR A 89 19.37 0.26 -0.98
C THR A 89 19.43 1.71 -1.48
N ALA A 90 18.34 2.18 -2.11
CA ALA A 90 18.26 3.53 -2.66
C ALA A 90 18.36 4.61 -1.56
N VAL A 91 17.62 4.42 -0.47
CA VAL A 91 17.52 5.38 0.64
C VAL A 91 18.78 5.38 1.53
N ALA A 92 19.44 4.23 1.69
CA ALA A 92 20.69 4.13 2.47
C ALA A 92 21.85 4.93 1.85
N SER A 93 21.73 5.36 0.59
CA SER A 93 22.74 6.20 -0.08
C SER A 93 22.82 7.63 0.46
N SER A 94 21.73 8.11 1.06
CA SER A 94 21.52 9.51 1.47
C SER A 94 21.07 9.65 2.92
N ARG A 95 20.50 8.60 3.51
CA ARG A 95 19.90 8.61 4.85
C ARG A 95 20.38 7.44 5.69
N SER A 96 20.27 7.56 7.01
CA SER A 96 20.59 6.48 7.94
C SER A 96 19.67 6.47 9.16
N GLY A 97 19.67 5.35 9.89
CA GLY A 97 18.88 5.21 11.12
C GLY A 97 17.38 5.38 10.89
N SER A 98 16.71 6.10 11.80
CA SER A 98 15.27 6.33 11.75
C SER A 98 14.82 7.13 10.53
N GLU A 99 15.66 8.05 10.02
CA GLU A 99 15.29 8.86 8.86
C GLU A 99 15.16 8.00 7.59
N ALA A 100 16.01 6.98 7.44
CA ALA A 100 15.88 6.02 6.34
C ALA A 100 14.60 5.19 6.47
N GLN A 101 14.26 4.76 7.70
CA GLN A 101 13.05 3.99 7.97
C GLN A 101 11.78 4.81 7.70
N ASP A 102 11.75 6.07 8.13
CA ASP A 102 10.63 6.98 7.91
C ASP A 102 10.43 7.25 6.41
N GLU A 103 11.52 7.40 5.66
CA GLU A 103 11.46 7.60 4.22
C GLU A 103 10.96 6.36 3.47
N ILE A 104 11.41 5.16 3.85
CA ILE A 104 10.91 3.90 3.28
C ILE A 104 9.41 3.74 3.57
N ALA A 105 8.99 4.00 4.81
CA ALA A 105 7.58 3.95 5.18
C ALA A 105 6.75 4.96 4.39
N ARG A 106 7.25 6.19 4.21
CA ARG A 106 6.61 7.21 3.37
C ARG A 106 6.49 6.75 1.92
N LEU A 107 7.54 6.19 1.33
CA LEU A 107 7.52 5.69 -0.04
C LEU A 107 6.46 4.60 -0.23
N ILE A 108 6.33 3.67 0.73
CA ILE A 108 5.31 2.61 0.68
C ILE A 108 3.89 3.20 0.81
N VAL A 109 3.64 4.02 1.82
CA VAL A 109 2.29 4.56 2.11
C VAL A 109 1.82 5.54 1.04
N THR A 110 2.73 6.28 0.41
CA THR A 110 2.40 7.26 -0.63
C THR A 110 2.46 6.68 -2.05
N ALA A 111 2.78 5.40 -2.21
CA ALA A 111 2.85 4.75 -3.52
C ALA A 111 1.47 4.63 -4.17
N VAL A 112 1.30 5.25 -5.33
CA VAL A 112 0.05 5.22 -6.09
C VAL A 112 0.11 4.12 -7.13
N GLY A 113 -0.89 3.24 -7.14
CA GLY A 113 -1.01 2.15 -8.09
C GLY A 113 -2.13 2.37 -9.09
N ILE A 114 -1.85 2.04 -10.36
CA ILE A 114 -2.84 2.03 -11.43
C ILE A 114 -2.83 0.65 -12.05
N ARG A 115 -3.96 -0.07 -11.94
CA ARG A 115 -4.14 -1.36 -12.60
C ARG A 115 -4.15 -1.19 -14.11
N GLN A 116 -3.44 -2.05 -14.80
CA GLN A 116 -3.30 -2.06 -16.25
C GLN A 116 -4.25 -3.09 -16.87
N ASP A 117 -4.43 -3.01 -18.19
CA ASP A 117 -5.32 -3.91 -18.96
C ASP A 117 -4.90 -5.38 -18.87
N ASP A 118 -3.61 -5.65 -18.69
CA ASP A 118 -3.05 -7.00 -18.55
C ASP A 118 -3.11 -7.54 -17.11
N GLU A 119 -3.83 -6.83 -16.23
CA GLU A 119 -3.95 -7.09 -14.78
C GLU A 119 -2.67 -6.83 -13.96
N SER A 120 -1.60 -6.32 -14.55
CA SER A 120 -0.46 -5.80 -13.80
C SER A 120 -0.84 -4.50 -13.08
N GLU A 121 0.02 -4.07 -12.16
CA GLU A 121 -0.15 -2.78 -11.47
C GLU A 121 1.09 -1.91 -11.69
N LEU A 122 0.89 -0.72 -12.26
CA LEU A 122 1.93 0.29 -12.37
C LEU A 122 1.94 1.12 -11.09
N VAL A 123 3.02 1.04 -10.33
CA VAL A 123 3.19 1.71 -9.05
C VAL A 123 4.13 2.88 -9.20
N THR A 124 3.67 4.07 -8.83
CA THR A 124 4.44 5.31 -8.85
C THR A 124 4.95 5.63 -7.45
N PHE A 125 6.26 5.81 -7.34
CA PHE A 125 6.97 6.23 -6.14
C PHE A 125 7.48 7.66 -6.31
N ASN A 126 7.36 8.46 -5.27
CA ASN A 126 7.78 9.86 -5.27
C ASN A 126 8.97 10.01 -4.34
N PHE A 127 10.18 10.17 -4.87
CA PHE A 127 11.42 10.34 -4.11
C PHE A 127 11.71 11.81 -3.82
N ALA A 128 12.41 12.05 -2.71
CA ALA A 128 12.85 13.38 -2.30
C ALA A 128 14.09 13.86 -3.08
N THR A 129 14.92 12.93 -3.55
CA THR A 129 16.17 13.26 -4.26
C THR A 129 16.34 12.43 -5.54
N GLN A 130 17.12 12.97 -6.49
CA GLN A 130 17.37 12.31 -7.77
C GLN A 130 18.26 11.07 -7.60
N ASN A 131 19.24 11.15 -6.69
CA ASN A 131 20.13 10.02 -6.44
C ASN A 131 19.38 8.80 -5.89
N GLU A 132 18.44 9.00 -4.95
CA GLU A 132 17.59 7.92 -4.45
C GLU A 132 16.69 7.37 -5.57
N ALA A 133 16.09 8.25 -6.38
CA ALA A 133 15.27 7.85 -7.51
C ALA A 133 16.04 7.02 -8.55
N ASP A 134 17.23 7.46 -8.94
CA ASP A 134 18.09 6.78 -9.91
C ASP A 134 18.58 5.43 -9.36
N ALA A 135 18.96 5.38 -8.08
CA ALA A 135 19.35 4.14 -7.42
C ALA A 135 18.19 3.14 -7.36
N PHE A 136 16.99 3.62 -7.06
CA PHE A 136 15.80 2.79 -7.05
C PHE A 136 15.43 2.31 -8.46
N ASP A 137 15.46 3.19 -9.46
CA ASP A 137 15.15 2.85 -10.84
C ASP A 137 16.14 1.83 -11.43
N GLY A 138 17.43 1.96 -11.11
CA GLY A 138 18.46 1.00 -11.47
C GLY A 138 18.39 -0.34 -10.72
N SER A 139 17.47 -0.46 -9.75
CA SER A 139 17.25 -1.70 -8.99
C SER A 139 15.92 -2.34 -9.37
N ILE A 140 15.93 -3.67 -9.54
CA ILE A 140 14.80 -4.52 -9.99
C ILE A 140 14.46 -4.32 -11.47
#